data_AF-A0A3D0XA23-F1
#
_entry.id   AF-A0A3D0XA23-F1
#
_cell.length_a   1.000
_cell.length_b   1.000
_cell.length_c   1.000
_cell.angle_alpha   90.00
_cell.angle_beta   90.00
_cell.angle_gamma   90.00
#
_symmetry.space_group_name_H-M   'P 1'
#
loop_
_entity.id
_entity.type
_entity.pdbx_description
1 polymer ?
#
loop_
_entity_poly.entity_id
_entity_poly.type
_entity_poly.pdbx_seq_one_letter_code
_entity_poly.pdbx_strand_id
1 'polypeptide(L)'
;MKQEKSTQEKEYAEYKAKMKPYEEVQLTDAKNKADAEKQRIEKENQVKAEKEAAEKKAAEEKAAEEARQKAAEAAKGYETGITYNQLARTPNDYIGKKVKFKGKVIQVLEGTTETQIRLAVNGDYDSVLYCAVPKSKTENTRILENDRITVMGISMGLLSYKSTMGGTITIPSISVDDWGQN
;
A
#
# COMPACT_ATOMS: atom_id res chain seq x y z
N MET A 1 -44.58 69.87 38.74
CA MET A 1 -43.13 69.56 38.78
C MET A 1 -42.69 68.52 39.83
N LYS A 2 -42.93 68.67 41.15
CA LYS A 2 -42.49 67.64 42.15
C LYS A 2 -43.38 66.38 42.21
N GLN A 3 -44.69 66.52 42.06
CA GLN A 3 -45.63 65.37 42.06
C GLN A 3 -45.56 64.53 40.78
N GLU A 4 -45.42 65.16 39.61
CA GLU A 4 -45.31 64.45 38.32
C GLU A 4 -44.04 63.60 38.24
N LYS A 5 -42.89 64.11 38.70
CA LYS A 5 -41.65 63.32 38.79
C LYS A 5 -41.79 62.09 39.69
N SER A 6 -42.44 62.24 40.85
CA SER A 6 -42.66 61.12 41.78
C SER A 6 -43.59 60.04 41.22
N THR A 7 -44.53 60.42 40.34
CA THR A 7 -45.48 59.48 39.72
C THR A 7 -44.78 58.71 38.59
N GLN A 8 -43.99 59.40 37.79
CA GLN A 8 -43.20 58.82 36.70
C GLN A 8 -42.10 57.85 37.20
N GLU A 9 -41.50 58.14 38.36
CA GLU A 9 -40.54 57.23 39.02
C GLU A 9 -41.20 55.93 39.52
N LYS A 10 -42.45 56.02 40.02
CA LYS A 10 -43.23 54.83 40.44
C LYS A 10 -43.67 53.99 39.26
N GLU A 11 -44.17 54.61 38.20
CA GLU A 11 -44.54 53.92 36.96
C GLU A 11 -43.34 53.23 36.30
N TYR A 12 -42.16 53.87 36.32
CA TYR A 12 -40.93 53.25 35.83
C TYR A 12 -40.49 52.04 36.69
N ALA A 13 -40.63 52.14 38.02
CA ALA A 13 -40.31 51.03 38.93
C ALA A 13 -41.26 49.83 38.73
N GLU A 14 -42.57 50.08 38.55
CA GLU A 14 -43.56 49.04 38.24
C GLU A 14 -43.34 48.41 36.87
N TYR A 15 -43.03 49.21 35.86
CA TYR A 15 -42.69 48.72 34.52
C TYR A 15 -41.45 47.82 34.56
N LYS A 16 -40.39 48.25 35.26
CA LYS A 16 -39.18 47.44 35.46
C LYS A 16 -39.47 46.14 36.18
N ALA A 17 -40.35 46.14 37.19
CA ALA A 17 -40.77 44.94 37.90
C ALA A 17 -41.54 43.95 37.01
N LYS A 18 -42.39 44.45 36.10
CA LYS A 18 -43.12 43.62 35.12
C LYS A 18 -42.21 43.06 34.02
N MET A 19 -41.15 43.78 33.66
CA MET A 19 -40.19 43.36 32.62
C MET A 19 -39.14 42.36 33.11
N LYS A 20 -38.80 42.35 34.41
CA LYS A 20 -37.86 41.38 35.02
C LYS A 20 -38.11 39.91 34.64
N PRO A 21 -39.34 39.34 34.77
CA PRO A 21 -39.57 37.95 34.41
C PRO A 21 -39.36 37.69 32.90
N TYR A 22 -39.63 38.68 32.05
CA TYR A 22 -39.39 38.56 30.60
C TYR A 22 -37.89 38.63 30.25
N GLU A 23 -37.11 39.46 30.95
CA GLU A 23 -35.65 39.50 30.83
C GLU A 23 -35.01 38.18 31.33
N GLU A 24 -35.48 37.62 32.44
CA GLU A 24 -35.00 36.34 32.97
C GLU A 24 -35.28 35.18 32.00
N VAL A 25 -36.48 35.11 31.41
CA VAL A 25 -36.83 34.09 30.41
C VAL A 25 -35.92 34.18 29.18
N GLN A 26 -35.69 35.40 28.65
CA GLN A 26 -34.79 35.60 27.51
C GLN A 26 -33.34 35.16 27.81
N LEU A 27 -32.84 35.44 29.02
CA LEU A 27 -31.51 35.01 29.44
C LEU A 27 -31.44 33.48 29.60
N THR A 28 -32.50 32.84 30.10
CA THR A 28 -32.55 31.37 30.20
C THR A 28 -32.61 30.69 28.83
N ASP A 29 -33.38 31.22 27.88
CA ASP A 29 -33.46 30.68 26.52
C ASP A 29 -32.14 30.84 25.76
N ALA A 30 -31.49 32.00 25.91
CA ALA A 30 -30.16 32.25 25.35
C ALA A 30 -29.11 31.27 25.92
N LYS A 31 -29.17 31.00 27.24
CA LYS A 31 -28.28 30.04 27.89
C LYS A 31 -28.53 28.60 27.44
N ASN A 32 -29.80 28.18 27.38
CA ASN A 32 -30.19 26.85 26.93
C ASN A 32 -29.77 26.60 25.46
N LYS A 33 -29.91 27.61 24.59
CA LYS A 33 -29.46 27.53 23.20
C LYS A 33 -27.94 27.43 23.08
N ALA A 34 -27.21 28.19 23.91
CA ALA A 34 -25.75 28.11 23.96
C ALA A 34 -25.25 26.75 24.47
N ASP A 35 -25.90 26.18 25.48
CA ASP A 35 -25.55 24.86 26.03
C ASP A 35 -25.89 23.73 25.06
N ALA A 36 -27.01 23.82 24.32
CA ALA A 36 -27.36 22.87 23.27
C ALA A 36 -26.36 22.90 22.10
N GLU A 37 -25.92 24.09 21.68
CA GLU A 37 -24.90 24.24 20.63
C GLU A 37 -23.56 23.65 21.07
N LYS A 38 -23.13 23.92 22.32
CA LYS A 38 -21.91 23.32 22.88
C LYS A 38 -21.97 21.80 22.89
N GLN A 39 -23.08 21.20 23.34
CA GLN A 39 -23.23 19.74 23.34
C GLN A 39 -23.23 19.16 21.92
N ARG A 40 -23.78 19.87 20.93
CA ARG A 40 -23.74 19.42 19.53
C ARG A 40 -22.32 19.43 18.98
N ILE A 41 -21.57 20.51 19.23
CA ILE A 41 -20.17 20.63 18.82
C ILE A 41 -19.30 19.56 19.50
N GLU A 42 -19.53 19.30 20.79
CA GLU A 42 -18.78 18.28 21.54
C GLU A 42 -19.07 16.87 21.03
N LYS A 43 -20.35 16.54 20.74
CA LYS A 43 -20.73 15.27 20.10
C LYS A 43 -20.14 15.13 18.70
N GLU A 44 -20.17 16.20 17.90
CA GLU A 44 -19.60 16.19 16.55
C GLU A 44 -18.08 15.96 16.59
N ASN A 45 -17.38 16.64 17.51
CA ASN A 45 -15.96 16.43 17.73
C ASN A 45 -15.64 15.01 18.22
N GLN A 46 -16.47 14.44 19.09
CA GLN A 46 -16.31 13.07 19.56
C GLN A 46 -16.52 12.05 18.42
N VAL A 47 -17.58 12.19 17.62
CA VAL A 47 -17.84 11.33 16.46
C VAL A 47 -16.70 11.43 15.43
N LYS A 48 -16.19 12.63 15.19
CA LYS A 48 -15.06 12.85 14.30
C LYS A 48 -13.79 12.16 14.83
N ALA A 49 -13.49 12.31 16.12
CA ALA A 49 -12.34 11.66 16.76
C ALA A 49 -12.45 10.11 16.73
N GLU A 50 -13.64 9.56 16.98
CA GLU A 50 -13.89 8.12 16.91
C GLU A 50 -13.73 7.58 15.48
N LYS A 51 -14.21 8.32 14.47
CA LYS A 51 -14.03 7.95 13.06
C LYS A 51 -12.56 7.98 12.63
N GLU A 52 -11.82 9.03 12.98
CA GLU A 52 -10.38 9.13 12.70
C GLU A 52 -9.59 8.02 13.39
N ALA A 53 -9.93 7.68 14.64
CA ALA A 53 -9.31 6.56 15.37
C ALA A 53 -9.62 5.21 14.72
N ALA A 54 -10.85 4.99 14.26
CA ALA A 54 -11.25 3.76 13.57
C ALA A 54 -10.54 3.60 12.21
N GLU A 55 -10.45 4.69 11.43
CA GLU A 55 -9.73 4.68 10.14
C GLU A 55 -8.24 4.42 10.33
N LYS A 56 -7.62 5.05 11.34
CA LYS A 56 -6.21 4.81 11.68
C LYS A 56 -5.97 3.35 12.10
N LYS A 57 -6.84 2.80 12.94
CA LYS A 57 -6.75 1.39 13.37
C LYS A 57 -6.91 0.42 12.20
N ALA A 58 -7.84 0.68 11.29
CA ALA A 58 -8.02 -0.14 10.09
C ALA A 58 -6.80 -0.07 9.15
N ALA A 59 -6.19 1.10 8.99
CA ALA A 59 -4.97 1.27 8.21
C ALA A 59 -3.77 0.54 8.85
N GLU A 60 -3.62 0.63 10.17
CA GLU A 60 -2.58 -0.09 10.92
C GLU A 60 -2.76 -1.61 10.86
N GLU A 61 -3.98 -2.13 11.00
CA GLU A 61 -4.28 -3.56 10.87
C GLU A 61 -3.98 -4.07 9.47
N LYS A 62 -4.36 -3.33 8.42
CA LYS A 62 -4.05 -3.69 7.03
C LYS A 62 -2.54 -3.71 6.79
N ALA A 63 -1.81 -2.70 7.28
CA ALA A 63 -0.36 -2.65 7.17
C ALA A 63 0.33 -3.80 7.94
N ALA A 64 -0.17 -4.15 9.12
CA ALA A 64 0.34 -5.25 9.92
C ALA A 64 0.08 -6.61 9.27
N GLU A 65 -1.08 -6.83 8.65
CA GLU A 65 -1.40 -8.04 7.91
C GLU A 65 -0.53 -8.17 6.65
N GLU A 66 -0.37 -7.10 5.87
CA GLU A 66 0.54 -7.08 4.71
C GLU A 66 1.99 -7.37 5.13
N ALA A 67 2.44 -6.82 6.27
CA ALA A 67 3.76 -7.10 6.81
C ALA A 67 3.90 -8.57 7.27
N ARG A 68 2.88 -9.13 7.91
CA ARG A 68 2.85 -10.53 8.34
C ARG A 68 2.86 -11.49 7.15
N GLN A 69 2.10 -11.18 6.09
CA GLN A 69 2.11 -11.96 4.85
C GLN A 69 3.47 -11.90 4.15
N LYS A 70 4.07 -10.71 4.02
CA LYS A 70 5.43 -10.55 3.48
C LYS A 70 6.47 -11.30 4.31
N ALA A 71 6.37 -11.28 5.64
CA ALA A 71 7.28 -12.02 6.50
C ALA A 71 7.10 -13.55 6.36
N ALA A 72 5.86 -14.04 6.28
CA ALA A 72 5.57 -15.45 6.05
C ALA A 72 6.04 -15.94 4.67
N GLU A 73 5.91 -15.10 3.63
CA GLU A 73 6.43 -15.39 2.30
C GLU A 73 7.96 -15.36 2.26
N ALA A 74 8.59 -14.41 2.96
CA ALA A 74 10.05 -14.38 3.11
C ALA A 74 10.59 -15.63 3.82
N ALA A 75 9.86 -16.15 4.81
CA ALA A 75 10.23 -17.36 5.55
C ALA A 75 10.16 -18.65 4.71
N LYS A 76 9.33 -18.71 3.66
CA LYS A 76 9.31 -19.85 2.70
C LYS A 76 10.55 -19.92 1.80
N GLY A 77 11.38 -18.86 1.79
CA GLY A 77 12.54 -18.80 0.92
C GLY A 77 12.12 -18.85 -0.56
N TYR A 78 12.73 -19.75 -1.33
CA TYR A 78 12.48 -19.90 -2.76
C TYR A 78 11.57 -21.09 -3.12
N GLU A 79 11.17 -21.91 -2.15
CA GLU A 79 10.28 -23.06 -2.36
C GLU A 79 8.81 -22.62 -2.40
N THR A 80 8.49 -21.69 -3.30
CA THR A 80 7.16 -21.06 -3.38
C THR A 80 6.16 -21.87 -4.21
N GLY A 81 6.63 -22.84 -5.01
CA GLY A 81 5.80 -23.64 -5.91
C GLY A 81 5.26 -22.86 -7.12
N ILE A 82 5.72 -21.63 -7.34
CA ILE A 82 5.32 -20.79 -8.48
C ILE A 82 5.85 -21.43 -9.77
N THR A 83 4.95 -21.60 -10.74
CA THR A 83 5.24 -22.24 -12.02
C THR A 83 5.50 -21.22 -13.13
N TYR A 84 6.13 -21.68 -14.22
CA TYR A 84 6.35 -20.84 -15.41
C TYR A 84 5.04 -20.28 -15.97
N ASN A 85 4.00 -21.12 -16.07
CA ASN A 85 2.71 -20.74 -16.61
C ASN A 85 2.06 -19.60 -15.82
N GLN A 86 2.21 -19.58 -14.50
CA GLN A 86 1.72 -18.49 -13.66
C GLN A 86 2.44 -17.17 -13.97
N LEU A 87 3.77 -17.21 -14.14
CA LEU A 87 4.54 -16.03 -14.51
C LEU A 87 4.24 -15.55 -15.93
N ALA A 88 3.99 -16.46 -16.87
CA ALA A 88 3.73 -16.12 -18.27
C ALA A 88 2.30 -15.62 -18.51
N ARG A 89 1.29 -16.23 -17.85
CA ARG A 89 -0.14 -15.94 -18.09
C ARG A 89 -0.71 -14.89 -17.16
N THR A 90 -0.22 -14.82 -15.93
CA THR A 90 -0.73 -13.93 -14.87
C THR A 90 0.42 -13.18 -14.19
N PRO A 91 1.32 -12.52 -14.94
CA PRO A 91 2.57 -11.97 -14.41
C PRO A 91 2.37 -11.01 -13.23
N ASN A 92 1.34 -10.16 -13.29
CA ASN A 92 1.08 -9.10 -12.32
C ASN A 92 0.86 -9.65 -10.90
N ASP A 93 0.28 -10.84 -10.76
CA ASP A 93 -0.01 -11.46 -9.47
C ASP A 93 1.25 -12.00 -8.78
N TYR A 94 2.37 -12.06 -9.50
CA TYR A 94 3.63 -12.66 -9.04
C TYR A 94 4.81 -11.67 -9.04
N ILE A 95 4.61 -10.42 -9.46
CA ILE A 95 5.64 -9.38 -9.35
C ILE A 95 6.07 -9.24 -7.88
N GLY A 96 7.38 -9.24 -7.63
CA GLY A 96 7.96 -9.14 -6.29
C GLY A 96 8.00 -10.45 -5.51
N LYS A 97 7.42 -11.54 -6.02
CA LYS A 97 7.45 -12.85 -5.36
C LYS A 97 8.75 -13.59 -5.63
N LYS A 98 9.22 -14.33 -4.61
CA LYS A 98 10.38 -15.21 -4.74
C LYS A 98 10.05 -16.44 -5.57
N VAL A 99 10.96 -16.84 -6.44
CA VAL A 99 10.78 -17.95 -7.37
C VAL A 99 12.04 -18.80 -7.50
N LYS A 100 11.85 -20.08 -7.81
CA LYS A 100 12.92 -21.03 -8.08
C LYS A 100 12.64 -21.77 -9.38
N PHE A 101 13.59 -21.72 -10.30
CA PHE A 101 13.48 -22.47 -11.56
C PHE A 101 14.74 -23.24 -11.85
N LYS A 102 14.56 -24.46 -12.34
CA LYS A 102 15.62 -25.29 -12.90
C LYS A 102 15.49 -25.25 -14.41
N GLY A 103 16.61 -25.16 -15.12
CA GLY A 103 16.56 -25.11 -16.57
C GLY A 103 17.91 -25.24 -17.23
N LYS A 104 17.89 -25.21 -18.56
CA LYS A 104 19.07 -25.18 -19.41
C LYS A 104 19.29 -23.75 -19.91
N VAL A 105 20.50 -23.24 -19.78
CA VAL A 105 20.89 -21.94 -20.33
C VAL A 105 20.97 -22.05 -21.85
N ILE A 106 20.19 -21.25 -22.57
CA ILE A 106 20.15 -21.28 -24.04
C ILE A 106 20.84 -20.08 -24.67
N GLN A 107 21.08 -19.02 -23.91
CA GLN A 107 21.79 -17.84 -24.38
C GLN A 107 22.37 -17.10 -23.17
N VAL A 108 23.59 -16.59 -23.31
CA VAL A 108 24.26 -15.74 -22.31
C VAL A 108 24.71 -14.42 -22.95
N LEU A 109 24.35 -13.29 -22.34
CA LEU A 109 24.92 -11.99 -22.65
C LEU A 109 25.60 -11.43 -21.40
N GLU A 110 26.93 -11.37 -21.44
CA GLU A 110 27.72 -10.78 -20.36
C GLU A 110 27.72 -9.25 -20.48
N GLY A 111 27.16 -8.56 -19.48
CA GLY A 111 27.24 -7.12 -19.33
C GLY A 111 28.25 -6.70 -18.25
N THR A 112 28.35 -5.38 -18.04
CA THR A 112 29.21 -4.80 -17.01
C THR A 112 28.60 -4.89 -15.61
N THR A 113 27.28 -4.72 -15.49
CA THR A 113 26.55 -4.74 -14.21
C THR A 113 25.89 -6.09 -13.91
N GLU A 114 25.50 -6.82 -14.96
CA GLU A 114 24.80 -8.09 -14.86
C GLU A 114 25.12 -9.00 -16.04
N THR A 115 25.01 -10.30 -15.82
CA THR A 115 24.98 -11.33 -16.86
C THR A 115 23.52 -11.67 -17.14
N GLN A 116 23.06 -11.42 -18.36
CA GLN A 116 21.71 -11.72 -18.79
C GLN A 116 21.68 -13.12 -19.39
N ILE A 117 20.75 -13.96 -18.94
CA ILE A 117 20.60 -15.32 -19.46
C ILE A 117 19.17 -15.56 -19.92
N ARG A 118 19.05 -16.37 -20.97
CA ARG A 118 17.79 -17.03 -21.33
C ARG A 118 17.83 -18.45 -20.78
N LEU A 119 16.88 -18.79 -19.93
CA LEU A 119 16.79 -20.08 -19.27
C LEU A 119 15.56 -20.83 -19.80
N ALA A 120 15.77 -21.95 -20.47
CA ALA A 120 14.71 -22.90 -20.85
C ALA A 120 14.33 -23.72 -19.61
N VAL A 121 13.16 -23.45 -19.03
CA VAL A 121 12.67 -24.10 -17.81
C VAL A 121 12.49 -25.58 -18.07
N ASN A 122 13.09 -26.43 -17.22
CA ASN A 122 13.14 -27.88 -17.40
C ASN A 122 13.70 -28.35 -18.77
N GLY A 123 14.41 -27.48 -19.50
CA GLY A 123 14.91 -27.75 -20.85
C GLY A 123 13.86 -27.58 -21.97
N ASP A 124 12.67 -27.07 -21.65
CA ASP A 124 11.63 -26.76 -22.62
C ASP A 124 11.89 -25.39 -23.28
N TYR A 125 12.08 -25.41 -24.61
CA TYR A 125 12.38 -24.22 -25.40
C TYR A 125 11.17 -23.30 -25.61
N ASP A 126 9.95 -23.79 -25.35
CA ASP A 126 8.75 -22.94 -25.35
C ASP A 126 8.59 -22.19 -24.02
N SER A 127 9.28 -22.66 -22.96
CA SER A 127 9.20 -22.12 -21.60
C SER A 127 10.47 -21.36 -21.22
N VAL A 128 10.70 -20.19 -21.84
CA VAL A 128 11.92 -19.40 -21.62
C VAL A 128 11.71 -18.28 -20.59
N LEU A 129 12.64 -18.18 -19.62
CA LEU A 129 12.77 -17.07 -18.69
C LEU A 129 13.92 -16.15 -19.11
N TYR A 130 13.72 -14.85 -18.93
CA TYR A 130 14.82 -13.90 -18.82
C TYR A 130 15.31 -13.90 -17.37
N CYS A 131 16.60 -14.08 -17.14
CA CYS A 131 17.16 -13.94 -15.81
C CYS A 131 18.33 -12.95 -15.85
N ALA A 132 18.26 -11.93 -15.01
CA ALA A 132 19.33 -10.97 -14.79
C ALA A 132 20.14 -11.40 -13.57
N VAL A 133 21.39 -11.82 -13.78
CA VAL A 133 22.29 -12.28 -12.72
C VAL A 133 23.28 -11.15 -12.40
N PRO A 134 23.30 -10.60 -11.17
CA PRO A 134 24.25 -9.57 -10.79
C PRO A 134 25.69 -9.98 -11.05
N LYS A 135 26.53 -9.05 -11.51
CA LYS A 135 27.92 -9.39 -11.87
C LYS A 135 28.67 -10.03 -10.70
N SER A 136 28.43 -9.57 -9.47
CA SER A 136 29.01 -10.12 -8.23
C SER A 136 28.78 -11.62 -8.04
N LYS A 137 27.72 -12.19 -8.63
CA LYS A 137 27.42 -13.62 -8.60
C LYS A 137 28.12 -14.41 -9.70
N THR A 138 28.81 -13.74 -10.61
CA THR A 138 29.51 -14.34 -11.76
C THR A 138 30.99 -13.94 -11.85
N GLU A 139 31.54 -13.29 -10.81
CA GLU A 139 32.94 -12.83 -10.77
C GLU A 139 33.93 -14.00 -10.75
N ASN A 140 33.68 -15.00 -9.92
CA ASN A 140 34.58 -16.15 -9.73
C ASN A 140 34.14 -17.40 -10.50
N THR A 141 32.92 -17.40 -11.05
CA THR A 141 32.34 -18.54 -11.76
C THR A 141 31.44 -18.04 -12.87
N ARG A 142 31.65 -18.55 -14.09
CA ARG A 142 30.87 -18.14 -15.26
C ARG A 142 29.68 -19.06 -15.46
N ILE A 143 28.59 -18.50 -15.96
CA ILE A 143 27.45 -19.24 -16.49
C ILE A 143 27.67 -19.36 -17.99
N LEU A 144 27.67 -20.57 -18.53
CA LEU A 144 27.87 -20.82 -19.95
C LEU A 144 26.59 -21.30 -20.62
N GLU A 145 26.54 -21.15 -21.94
CA GLU A 145 25.48 -21.75 -22.74
C GLU A 145 25.52 -23.27 -22.62
N ASN A 146 24.34 -23.90 -22.59
CA ASN A 146 24.11 -25.31 -22.32
C ASN A 146 24.25 -25.78 -20.87
N ASP A 147 24.65 -24.90 -19.93
CA ASP A 147 24.67 -25.25 -18.51
C ASP A 147 23.26 -25.58 -18.01
N ARG A 148 23.18 -26.57 -17.12
CA ARG A 148 21.96 -26.84 -16.35
C ARG A 148 22.12 -26.21 -14.98
N ILE A 149 21.27 -25.22 -14.69
CA ILE A 149 21.36 -24.45 -13.46
C ILE A 149 20.01 -24.37 -12.75
N THR A 150 20.07 -24.05 -11.47
CA THR A 150 18.95 -23.58 -10.68
C THR A 150 19.11 -22.08 -10.44
N VAL A 151 18.10 -21.29 -10.76
CA VAL A 151 18.04 -19.86 -10.45
C VAL A 151 17.05 -19.62 -9.32
N MET A 152 17.43 -18.75 -8.38
CA MET A 152 16.63 -18.30 -7.26
C MET A 152 16.60 -16.78 -7.27
N GLY A 153 15.41 -16.19 -7.28
CA GLY A 153 15.29 -14.75 -7.39
C GLY A 153 13.87 -14.24 -7.25
N ILE A 154 13.65 -13.02 -7.73
CA ILE A 154 12.38 -12.29 -7.64
C ILE A 154 11.79 -12.14 -9.03
N SER A 155 10.51 -12.43 -9.20
CA SER A 155 9.82 -12.17 -10.47
C SER A 155 9.57 -10.67 -10.67
N MET A 156 9.94 -10.19 -11.86
CA MET A 156 9.83 -8.78 -12.27
C MET A 156 8.71 -8.56 -13.31
N GLY A 157 7.82 -9.55 -13.50
CA GLY A 157 6.77 -9.50 -14.51
C GLY A 157 7.26 -9.96 -15.89
N LEU A 158 6.81 -9.29 -16.97
CA LEU A 158 7.19 -9.60 -18.35
C LEU A 158 8.20 -8.59 -18.90
N LEU A 159 9.16 -9.09 -19.66
CA LEU A 159 10.09 -8.29 -20.46
C LEU A 159 9.77 -8.49 -21.95
N SER A 160 9.59 -7.39 -22.67
CA SER A 160 9.39 -7.40 -24.13
C SER A 160 10.57 -6.77 -24.85
N TYR A 161 11.09 -7.43 -25.88
CA TYR A 161 12.20 -6.93 -26.70
C TYR A 161 12.05 -7.34 -28.17
N LYS A 162 12.73 -6.62 -29.07
CA LYS A 162 12.78 -7.00 -30.48
C LYS A 162 13.84 -8.06 -30.72
N SER A 163 13.43 -9.16 -31.35
CA SER A 163 14.32 -10.17 -31.91
C SER A 163 15.12 -9.59 -33.08
N THR A 164 16.28 -10.19 -33.37
CA THR A 164 17.08 -9.91 -34.56
C THR A 164 16.32 -10.19 -35.86
N MET A 165 15.31 -11.06 -35.81
CA MET A 165 14.40 -11.36 -36.93
C MET A 165 13.21 -10.39 -37.02
N GLY A 166 13.17 -9.32 -36.21
CA GLY A 166 12.16 -8.27 -36.26
C GLY A 166 10.87 -8.52 -35.45
N GLY A 167 10.64 -9.74 -34.98
CA GLY A 167 9.52 -10.08 -34.09
C GLY A 167 9.70 -9.52 -32.67
N THR A 168 8.60 -9.17 -31.99
CA THR A 168 8.63 -8.83 -30.55
C THR A 168 8.50 -10.11 -29.73
N ILE A 169 9.44 -10.34 -28.82
CA ILE A 169 9.44 -11.47 -27.89
C ILE A 169 9.07 -10.92 -26.51
N THR A 170 8.07 -11.52 -25.88
CA THR A 170 7.63 -11.20 -24.51
C THR A 170 7.77 -12.44 -23.64
N ILE A 171 8.64 -12.39 -22.63
CA ILE A 171 8.86 -13.52 -21.72
C ILE A 171 8.96 -13.07 -20.27
N PRO A 172 8.73 -13.95 -19.29
CA PRO A 172 8.85 -13.58 -17.88
C PRO A 172 10.28 -13.22 -17.50
N SER A 173 10.41 -12.26 -16.59
CA SER A 173 11.66 -11.67 -16.13
C SER A 173 11.91 -11.99 -14.66
N ILE A 174 13.13 -12.40 -14.34
CA ILE A 174 13.59 -12.74 -12.99
C ILE A 174 14.84 -11.92 -12.67
N SER A 175 14.83 -11.21 -11.54
CA SER A 175 16.02 -10.66 -10.90
C SER A 175 16.63 -11.75 -10.03
N VAL A 176 17.83 -12.24 -10.36
CA VAL A 176 18.44 -13.38 -9.69
C VAL A 176 19.20 -12.92 -8.46
N ASP A 177 18.85 -13.50 -7.32
CA ASP A 177 19.57 -13.30 -6.05
C ASP A 177 20.68 -14.33 -5.88
N ASP A 178 20.46 -15.56 -6.35
CA ASP A 178 21.44 -16.63 -6.28
C ASP A 178 21.22 -17.71 -7.36
N TRP A 179 22.28 -18.44 -7.71
CA TRP A 179 22.23 -19.50 -8.71
C TRP A 179 23.24 -20.62 -8.38
N GLY A 180 23.00 -21.81 -8.93
CA GLY A 180 23.93 -22.93 -8.79
C GLY A 180 23.80 -23.93 -9.93
N GLN A 181 24.91 -24.61 -10.25
CA GLN A 181 24.92 -25.72 -11.21
C GLN A 181 24.19 -26.94 -10.64
N ASN A 182 23.52 -27.70 -11.51
CA ASN A 182 22.87 -28.97 -11.19
C ASN A 182 23.69 -30.18 -11.66
#